data_AF-A0A183NR37-F1
#
_entry.id   AF-A0A183NR37-F1
#
_cell.length_a   1.000
_cell.length_b   1.000
_cell.length_c   1.000
_cell.angle_alpha   90.00
_cell.angle_beta   90.00
_cell.angle_gamma   90.00
#
_symmetry.space_group_name_H-M   'P 1'
#
loop_
_entity.id
_entity.type
_entity.pdbx_description
1 polymer ?
#
loop_
_entity_poly.entity_id
_entity_poly.type
_entity_poly.pdbx_seq_one_letter_code
_entity_poly.pdbx_strand_id
1 'polypeptide(L)' 'MEDVGTRRGADIASDHHLVVANLKLKLKKNWTSGQTAIQRFNTAFLRDTDRLNEFKIALNNRFQDLQDLLKEEETTMEDN' A
#
# COMPACT_ATOMS: atom_id res chain seq x y z
N MET A 1 37.56 -44.51 16.10
CA MET A 1 36.65 -44.67 14.94
C MET A 1 35.32 -45.08 15.55
N GLU A 2 34.23 -44.32 15.47
CA GLU A 2 33.83 -43.26 14.55
C GLU A 2 33.05 -42.15 15.27
N ASP A 3 33.11 -40.97 14.67
CA ASP A 3 32.41 -39.74 15.00
C ASP A 3 30.95 -39.83 14.52
N VAL A 4 29.97 -39.56 15.39
CA VAL A 4 28.54 -39.56 15.04
C VAL A 4 28.01 -38.13 15.14
N GLY A 5 27.98 -37.45 13.99
CA GLY A 5 27.42 -36.11 13.86
C GLY A 5 25.90 -36.10 13.97
N THR A 6 25.35 -35.22 14.82
CA THR A 6 23.90 -35.02 14.96
C THR A 6 23.45 -33.82 14.10
N ARG A 7 22.96 -34.08 12.88
CA ARG A 7 22.21 -33.05 12.11
C ARG A 7 20.76 -33.09 12.54
N ARG A 8 20.31 -32.09 13.29
CA ARG A 8 18.90 -31.84 13.57
C ARG A 8 18.34 -30.96 12.45
N GLY A 9 17.74 -31.58 11.43
CA GLY A 9 16.88 -30.87 10.48
C GLY A 9 15.58 -30.47 11.19
N ALA A 10 15.14 -29.23 10.99
CA ALA A 10 13.81 -28.82 11.43
C ALA A 10 12.78 -29.62 10.63
N ASP A 11 12.05 -30.49 11.33
CA ASP A 11 10.93 -31.23 10.79
C ASP A 11 9.77 -30.26 10.53
N ILE A 12 9.69 -29.75 9.30
CA ILE A 12 8.55 -28.97 8.79
C ILE A 12 7.71 -29.89 7.90
N ALA A 13 7.48 -31.13 8.33
CA ALA A 13 6.39 -31.95 7.80
C ALA A 13 5.18 -31.80 8.74
N SER A 14 4.58 -30.62 8.74
CA SER A 14 3.28 -30.47 9.36
C SER A 14 2.28 -31.25 8.51
N ASP A 15 1.71 -32.34 9.04
CA ASP A 15 0.68 -33.21 8.43
C ASP A 15 -0.67 -32.49 8.12
N HIS A 16 -0.64 -31.16 8.04
CA HIS A 16 -1.80 -30.33 7.79
C HIS A 16 -1.96 -30.13 6.28
N HIS A 17 -2.95 -30.81 5.72
CA HIS A 17 -3.34 -30.62 4.33
C HIS A 17 -3.99 -29.24 4.15
N LEU A 18 -3.39 -28.37 3.33
CA LEU A 18 -3.97 -27.08 2.96
C LEU A 18 -5.28 -27.31 2.20
N VAL A 19 -6.41 -26.90 2.77
CA VAL A 19 -7.71 -26.94 2.09
C VAL A 19 -7.93 -25.62 1.36
N VAL A 20 -7.81 -25.66 0.03
CA VAL A 20 -8.05 -24.51 -0.85
C VAL A 20 -9.45 -24.62 -1.46
N ALA A 21 -10.26 -23.57 -1.33
CA ALA A 21 -11.56 -23.47 -1.99
C ALA A 21 -11.54 -22.41 -3.08
N ASN A 22 -12.00 -22.76 -4.28
CA ASN A 22 -12.17 -21.82 -5.38
C ASN A 22 -13.60 -21.26 -5.37
N LEU A 23 -13.74 -19.94 -5.22
CA LEU A 23 -15.02 -19.24 -5.21
C LEU A 23 -15.14 -18.34 -6.45
N LYS A 24 -16.26 -18.46 -7.17
CA LYS A 24 -16.56 -17.62 -8.34
C LYS A 24 -17.65 -16.61 -7.98
N LEU A 25 -17.26 -15.37 -7.73
CA LEU A 25 -18.18 -14.28 -7.44
C LEU A 25 -18.49 -13.46 -8.71
N LYS A 26 -19.77 -13.16 -8.94
CA LYS A 26 -20.21 -12.22 -9.99
C LYS A 26 -20.56 -10.89 -9.33
N LEU A 27 -19.66 -9.92 -9.45
CA LEU A 27 -19.90 -8.56 -8.97
C LEU A 27 -20.61 -7.74 -10.07
N LYS A 28 -21.77 -7.16 -9.75
CA LYS A 28 -22.39 -6.13 -10.59
C LYS A 28 -21.80 -4.77 -10.19
N LYS A 29 -21.12 -4.11 -11.13
CA LYS A 29 -20.65 -2.74 -10.93
C LYS A 29 -21.82 -1.78 -11.17
N ASN A 30 -22.23 -1.07 -10.13
CA ASN A 30 -23.02 0.15 -10.24
C ASN A 30 -22.09 1.28 -10.72
N TRP A 31 -21.98 1.44 -12.03
CA TRP A 31 -21.17 2.49 -12.63
C TRP A 31 -21.89 3.84 -12.46
N THR A 32 -21.66 4.51 -11.34
CA THR A 32 -22.11 5.90 -11.09
C THR A 32 -21.25 6.93 -11.82
N SER A 33 -20.68 6.58 -12.98
CA SER A 33 -19.71 7.44 -13.68
C SER A 33 -20.33 8.70 -14.31
N GLY A 34 -21.65 8.82 -14.28
CA GLY A 34 -22.36 9.94 -14.89
C GLY A 34 -22.66 11.09 -13.92
N GLN A 35 -22.63 10.85 -12.60
CA GLN A 35 -23.13 11.83 -11.63
C GLN A 35 -22.03 12.62 -10.92
N THR A 36 -20.82 12.07 -10.83
CA THR A 36 -19.62 12.89 -10.64
C THR A 36 -19.14 13.28 -12.03
N ALA A 37 -19.84 14.22 -12.67
CA ALA A 37 -19.21 15.00 -13.73
C ALA A 37 -17.85 15.41 -13.17
N ILE A 38 -16.75 15.04 -13.84
CA ILE A 38 -15.39 15.47 -13.48
C ILE A 38 -15.49 16.97 -13.27
N GLN A 39 -15.53 17.40 -12.00
CA GLN A 39 -15.58 18.79 -11.66
C GLN A 39 -14.23 19.29 -12.12
N ARG A 40 -14.19 19.87 -13.32
CA ARG A 40 -12.96 20.39 -13.89
C ARG A 40 -12.54 21.50 -12.95
N PHE A 41 -11.59 21.18 -12.07
CA PHE A 41 -10.92 22.18 -11.28
C PHE A 41 -10.38 23.22 -12.26
N ASN A 42 -10.56 24.50 -11.93
CA ASN A 42 -10.18 25.59 -12.80
C ASN A 42 -8.66 25.58 -13.00
N THR A 43 -8.18 24.91 -14.05
CA THR A 43 -6.76 24.78 -14.40
C THR A 43 -6.15 26.10 -14.85
N ALA A 44 -6.94 27.15 -15.07
CA ALA A 44 -6.41 28.50 -15.29
C ALA A 44 -5.60 28.99 -14.08
N PHE A 45 -5.91 28.51 -12.88
CA PHE A 45 -5.15 28.78 -11.65
C PHE A 45 -3.68 28.36 -11.76
N LEU A 46 -3.39 27.28 -12.48
CA LEU A 46 -2.04 26.73 -12.65
C LEU A 46 -1.30 27.32 -13.86
N ARG A 47 -1.90 28.27 -14.59
CA ARG A 47 -1.22 28.97 -15.69
C ARG A 47 -0.26 30.06 -15.18
N ASP A 48 -0.49 30.54 -13.97
CA ASP A 48 0.39 31.47 -13.30
C ASP A 48 1.61 30.70 -12.79
N THR A 49 2.79 31.06 -13.29
CA THR A 49 4.05 30.37 -12.98
C THR A 49 4.42 30.47 -11.50
N ASP A 50 4.19 31.63 -10.89
CA ASP A 50 4.52 31.87 -9.48
C ASP A 50 3.59 31.05 -8.58
N ARG A 51 2.29 31.08 -8.90
CA ARG A 51 1.27 30.30 -8.19
C ARG A 51 1.45 28.79 -8.34
N LEU A 52 1.91 28.34 -9.51
CA LEU A 52 2.25 26.94 -9.75
C LEU A 52 3.46 26.49 -8.93
N ASN A 53 4.46 27.37 -8.77
CA ASN A 53 5.63 27.07 -7.94
C ASN A 53 5.26 26.99 -6.45
N GLU A 54 4.46 27.94 -5.95
CA GLU A 54 3.91 27.88 -4.59
C GLU A 54 3.11 26.61 -4.34
N PHE A 55 2.23 26.23 -5.28
CA PHE A 55 1.46 25.00 -5.20
C PHE A 55 2.36 23.76 -5.12
N LYS A 56 3.43 23.70 -5.94
CA LYS A 56 4.41 22.60 -5.89
C LYS A 56 5.11 22.51 -4.54
N ILE A 57 5.54 23.63 -3.97
CA ILE A 57 6.20 23.65 -2.66
C ILE A 57 5.23 23.16 -1.57
N ALA A 58 4.02 23.72 -1.54
CA ALA A 58 3.01 23.32 -0.55
C ALA A 58 2.64 21.84 -0.67
N LEU A 59 2.57 21.32 -1.89
CA LEU A 59 2.29 19.91 -2.15
C LEU A 59 3.44 19.02 -1.65
N ASN A 60 4.68 19.37 -1.99
CA ASN A 60 5.85 18.59 -1.58
C ASN A 60 5.99 18.54 -0.05
N ASN A 61 5.79 19.68 0.64
CA ASN A 61 5.85 19.72 2.10
C ASN A 61 4.82 18.79 2.73
N ARG A 62 3.55 18.85 2.29
CA ARG A 62 2.49 17.95 2.80
C ARG A 62 2.75 16.48 2.51
N PHE A 63 3.36 16.19 1.35
CA PHE A 63 3.70 14.82 1.00
C PHE A 63 4.86 14.29 1.85
N GLN A 64 5.81 15.15 2.19
CA GLN A 64 6.87 14.82 3.14
C GLN A 64 6.29 14.51 4.53
N ASP A 65 5.42 15.39 5.05
CA ASP A 65 4.74 15.16 6.34
C ASP A 65 4.00 13.81 6.35
N LEU A 66 3.38 13.44 5.23
CA LEU A 66 2.67 12.16 5.09
C LEU A 66 3.62 10.96 5.04
N GLN A 67 4.77 11.08 4.39
CA GLN A 67 5.78 10.02 4.43
C GLN A 67 6.34 9.82 5.83
N ASP A 68 6.56 10.90 6.56
CA ASP A 68 7.12 10.82 7.90
C ASP A 68 6.09 10.20 8.87
N LEU A 69 4.79 10.53 8.71
CA LEU A 69 3.72 9.83 9.43
C LEU A 69 3.69 8.32 9.13
N LEU A 70 3.87 7.91 7.87
CA LEU A 70 3.88 6.49 7.50
C LEU A 70 5.08 5.74 8.09
N LYS A 71 6.26 6.39 8.15
CA LYS A 71 7.44 5.80 8.81
C LYS A 71 7.22 5.65 10.31
N GLU A 72 6.62 6.64 10.97
CA GLU A 72 6.25 6.54 12.37
C GLU A 72 5.32 5.34 12.61
N GLU A 73 4.25 5.21 11.81
CA GLU A 73 3.33 4.07 11.89
C GLU A 73 4.04 2.71 11.67
N GLU A 74 4.91 2.61 10.67
CA GLU A 74 5.68 1.39 10.38
C GLU A 74 6.59 1.00 11.56
N THR A 75 7.32 1.96 12.13
CA THR A 75 8.19 1.69 13.29
C THR A 75 7.41 1.28 14.55
N THR A 76 6.18 1.77 14.74
CA THR A 76 5.32 1.32 15.86
C THR A 76 4.78 -0.09 15.67
N MET A 77 4.66 -0.56 14.41
CA MET A 77 4.23 -1.92 14.11
C MET A 77 5.36 -2.94 14.18
N GLU A 78 6.61 -2.54 13.89
CA GLU A 78 7.79 -3.40 13.99
C GLU A 78 8.29 -3.61 15.44
N ASP A 79 8.00 -2.69 16.36
CA ASP A 79 8.43 -2.76 17.78
C ASP A 79 7.42 -3.51 18.70
N ASN A 80 6.43 -4.20 18.11
CA ASN A 80 5.40 -5.03 18.79
C ASN A 80 5.62 -6.53 18.64
#